data_AF-X1KMN8-F1
#
_entry.id   AF-X1KMN8-F1
#
_cell.length_a   1.000
_cell.length_b   1.000
_cell.length_c   1.000
_cell.angle_alpha   90.00
_cell.angle_beta   90.00
_cell.angle_gamma   90.00
#
_symmetry.space_group_name_H-M   'P 1'
#
loop_
_entity.id
_entity.type
_entity.pdbx_description
1 polymer ?
#
loop_
_entity_poly.entity_id
_entity_poly.type
_entity_poly.pdbx_seq_one_letter_code
_entity_poly.pdbx_strand_id
1 'polypeptide(L)'
;MKSNNNNTQIKYKLGKLIDKYNKIKKEKGAIGLERLNETEVRKDFIDPFFEILGWNIHDSTEYGAEEYIKGIGRADIILRDPRKISGKSHSLVYVEAKRFGILSRFFPILDEEIPQQYILQ
;
A
#
# COMPACT_ATOMS: atom_id res chain seq x y z
N MET A 1 18.40 14.82 -18.92
CA MET A 1 18.99 14.47 -17.60
C MET A 1 18.03 14.71 -16.40
N LYS A 2 16.69 14.56 -16.54
CA LYS A 2 15.73 14.76 -15.41
C LYS A 2 15.26 13.47 -14.70
N SER A 3 15.54 12.30 -15.28
CA SER A 3 15.00 11.01 -14.78
C SER A 3 15.67 10.48 -13.51
N ASN A 4 16.98 10.70 -13.33
CA ASN A 4 17.72 10.12 -12.18
C ASN A 4 17.30 10.69 -10.82
N ASN A 5 16.99 11.98 -10.73
CA ASN A 5 16.67 12.62 -9.44
C ASN A 5 15.31 12.18 -8.88
N ASN A 6 14.31 11.98 -9.74
CA ASN A 6 12.98 11.53 -9.32
C ASN A 6 13.01 10.10 -8.80
N ASN A 7 13.70 9.19 -9.50
CA ASN A 7 13.85 7.81 -9.06
C ASN A 7 14.63 7.72 -7.74
N THR A 8 15.67 8.53 -7.57
CA THR A 8 16.39 8.61 -6.29
C THR A 8 15.47 9.11 -5.16
N GLN A 9 14.65 10.13 -5.41
CA GLN A 9 13.70 10.63 -4.42
C GLN A 9 12.62 9.60 -4.06
N ILE A 10 12.07 8.90 -5.06
CA ILE A 10 11.09 7.82 -4.85
C ILE A 10 11.72 6.72 -3.99
N LYS A 11 12.91 6.23 -4.36
CA LYS A 11 13.64 5.21 -3.57
C LYS A 11 13.90 5.68 -2.15
N TYR A 12 14.30 6.94 -1.96
CA TYR A 12 14.52 7.50 -0.63
C TYR A 12 13.23 7.52 0.20
N LYS A 13 12.12 8.00 -0.36
CA LYS A 13 10.83 8.04 0.35
C LYS A 13 10.29 6.65 0.66
N LEU A 14 10.41 5.70 -0.26
CA LEU A 14 10.07 4.28 0.00
C LEU A 14 10.95 3.71 1.10
N GLY A 15 12.25 4.04 1.09
CA GLY A 15 13.19 3.70 2.17
C GLY A 15 12.69 4.19 3.53
N LYS A 16 12.11 5.40 3.62
CA LYS A 16 11.52 5.90 4.87
C LYS A 16 10.28 5.13 5.35
N LEU A 17 9.46 4.60 4.44
CA LEU A 17 8.37 3.71 4.84
C LEU A 17 8.88 2.37 5.36
N ILE A 18 9.91 1.81 4.72
CA ILE A 18 10.58 0.60 5.18
C ILE A 18 11.25 0.83 6.55
N ASP A 19 11.94 1.95 6.73
CA ASP A 19 12.53 2.35 8.01
C ASP A 19 11.48 2.44 9.12
N LYS A 20 10.30 3.02 8.82
CA LYS A 20 9.18 3.10 9.77
C LYS A 20 8.71 1.71 10.20
N TYR A 21 8.51 0.80 9.25
CA TYR A 21 8.13 -0.59 9.53
C TYR A 21 9.19 -1.29 10.40
N ASN A 22 10.46 -1.19 10.00
CA ASN A 22 11.57 -1.84 10.69
C ASN A 22 11.79 -1.27 12.09
N LYS A 23 11.56 0.04 12.29
CA LYS A 23 11.63 0.67 13.61
C LYS A 23 10.60 0.06 14.56
N ILE A 24 9.33 -0.07 14.13
CA ILE A 24 8.29 -0.70 14.94
C ILE A 24 8.66 -2.15 15.27
N LYS A 25 9.11 -2.91 14.26
CA LYS A 25 9.55 -4.30 14.44
C LYS A 25 10.71 -4.42 15.44
N LYS A 26 11.69 -3.52 15.38
CA LYS A 26 12.85 -3.50 16.27
C LYS A 26 12.48 -3.13 17.71
N GLU A 27 11.63 -2.11 17.89
CA GLU A 27 11.30 -1.59 19.22
C GLU A 27 10.26 -2.44 19.95
N LYS A 28 9.33 -3.06 19.23
CA LYS A 28 8.15 -3.73 19.80
C LYS A 28 7.97 -5.18 19.33
N GLY A 29 8.90 -5.70 18.54
CA GLY A 29 8.80 -7.04 17.94
C GLY A 29 7.68 -7.13 16.88
N ALA A 30 7.41 -8.36 16.43
CA ALA A 30 6.29 -8.66 15.52
C ALA A 30 4.94 -8.24 16.12
N ILE A 31 4.76 -8.41 17.43
CA ILE A 31 3.57 -7.99 18.18
C ILE A 31 3.29 -6.48 18.00
N GLY A 32 4.33 -5.66 17.92
CA GLY A 32 4.19 -4.23 17.68
C GLY A 32 3.51 -3.89 16.35
N LEU A 33 3.88 -4.63 15.30
CA LEU A 33 3.28 -4.49 13.97
C LEU A 33 1.85 -5.05 13.94
N GLU A 34 1.63 -6.21 14.56
CA GLU A 34 0.30 -6.84 14.64
C GLU A 34 -0.71 -5.95 15.37
N ARG A 35 -0.27 -5.14 16.33
CA ARG A 35 -1.14 -4.22 17.09
C ARG A 35 -1.66 -3.05 16.27
N LEU A 36 -1.04 -2.72 15.14
CA LEU A 36 -1.58 -1.73 14.22
C LEU A 36 -2.91 -2.24 13.67
N ASN A 37 -3.94 -1.40 13.75
CA ASN A 37 -5.23 -1.69 13.15
C ASN A 37 -5.20 -1.40 11.64
N GLU A 38 -6.25 -1.81 10.93
CA GLU A 38 -6.30 -1.72 9.47
C GLU A 38 -6.24 -0.26 8.97
N THR A 39 -6.95 0.64 9.65
CA THR A 39 -6.92 2.08 9.35
C THR A 39 -5.54 2.69 9.56
N GLU A 40 -4.85 2.30 10.63
CA GLU A 40 -3.46 2.70 10.87
C GLU A 40 -2.56 2.17 9.75
N VAL A 41 -2.61 0.88 9.41
CA VAL A 41 -1.82 0.34 8.29
C VAL A 41 -2.07 1.09 6.99
N ARG A 42 -3.34 1.36 6.68
CA ARG A 42 -3.73 2.14 5.49
C ARG A 42 -3.11 3.53 5.50
N LYS A 43 -3.37 4.34 6.53
CA LYS A 43 -2.93 5.73 6.60
C LYS A 43 -1.42 5.89 6.75
N ASP A 44 -0.78 4.95 7.44
CA ASP A 44 0.62 5.08 7.82
C ASP A 44 1.60 4.47 6.82
N PHE A 45 1.12 3.58 5.95
CA PHE A 45 1.95 2.83 5.01
C PHE A 45 1.38 2.79 3.60
N ILE A 46 0.09 2.51 3.42
CA ILE A 46 -0.49 2.31 2.08
C ILE A 46 -0.77 3.64 1.37
N ASP A 47 -1.44 4.60 2.03
CA ASP A 47 -1.69 5.92 1.43
C ASP A 47 -0.36 6.62 1.06
N PRO A 48 0.67 6.67 1.96
CA PRO A 48 1.95 7.25 1.60
C PRO A 48 2.68 6.47 0.51
N PHE A 49 2.52 5.13 0.44
CA PHE A 49 3.11 4.33 -0.64
C PHE A 49 2.57 4.78 -2.00
N PHE A 50 1.26 4.92 -2.15
CA PHE A 50 0.66 5.38 -3.41
C PHE A 50 1.02 6.84 -3.71
N GLU A 51 1.04 7.71 -2.71
CA GLU A 51 1.50 9.09 -2.87
C GLU A 51 2.95 9.15 -3.40
N ILE A 52 3.85 8.32 -2.86
CA ILE A 52 5.24 8.24 -3.31
C ILE A 52 5.35 7.74 -4.75
N LEU A 53 4.46 6.82 -5.16
CA LEU A 53 4.37 6.35 -6.55
C LEU A 53 3.74 7.37 -7.51
N GLY A 54 3.28 8.51 -7.00
CA GLY A 54 2.80 9.63 -7.79
C GLY A 54 1.28 9.74 -7.88
N TRP A 55 0.52 8.94 -7.11
CA TRP A 55 -0.92 9.11 -7.01
C TRP A 55 -1.28 10.33 -6.17
N ASN A 56 -2.22 11.16 -6.63
CA ASN A 56 -2.73 12.25 -5.82
C ASN A 56 -3.78 11.75 -4.82
N ILE A 57 -3.35 11.41 -3.61
CA ILE A 57 -4.23 10.84 -2.56
C ILE A 57 -5.28 11.84 -2.02
N HIS A 58 -5.16 13.12 -2.37
CA HIS A 58 -6.08 14.18 -1.96
C HIS A 58 -7.12 14.53 -3.04
N ASP A 59 -7.01 13.92 -4.23
CA ASP A 59 -7.96 14.09 -5.32
C ASP A 59 -8.86 12.86 -5.42
N SER A 60 -10.13 13.00 -5.06
CA SER A 60 -11.10 11.90 -5.10
C SER A 60 -11.37 11.36 -6.50
N THR A 61 -11.05 12.13 -7.55
CA THR A 61 -11.15 11.67 -8.94
C THR A 61 -10.05 10.68 -9.32
N GLU A 62 -8.96 10.64 -8.54
CA GLU A 62 -7.80 9.79 -8.73
C GLU A 62 -7.65 8.72 -7.63
N TYR A 63 -7.96 9.07 -6.38
CA TYR A 63 -7.82 8.22 -5.19
C TYR A 63 -9.05 8.31 -4.26
N GLY A 64 -9.81 7.22 -4.15
CA GLY A 64 -10.94 7.12 -3.22
C GLY A 64 -10.58 6.30 -2.00
N ALA A 65 -10.65 6.88 -0.80
CA ALA A 65 -10.48 6.15 0.45
C ALA A 65 -11.83 5.75 1.05
N GLU A 66 -11.95 4.49 1.47
CA GLU A 66 -13.08 3.91 2.18
C GLU A 66 -14.44 4.08 1.49
N GLU A 67 -14.46 3.98 0.17
CA GLU A 67 -15.62 4.29 -0.67
C GLU A 67 -16.49 3.06 -0.92
N TYR A 68 -17.81 3.26 -0.88
CA TYR A 68 -18.79 2.21 -1.17
C TYR A 68 -19.08 2.12 -2.68
N ILE A 69 -18.90 0.92 -3.24
CA ILE A 69 -19.20 0.61 -4.63
C ILE A 69 -20.44 -0.27 -4.67
N LYS A 70 -21.50 0.22 -5.33
CA LYS A 70 -22.76 -0.49 -5.48
C LYS A 70 -22.53 -1.87 -6.11
N GLY A 71 -22.93 -2.92 -5.39
CA GLY A 71 -22.86 -4.31 -5.86
C GLY A 71 -21.52 -5.03 -5.64
N ILE A 72 -20.48 -4.34 -5.14
CA ILE A 72 -19.18 -4.95 -4.81
C ILE A 72 -18.94 -4.90 -3.29
N GLY A 73 -19.29 -3.79 -2.64
CA GLY A 73 -19.02 -3.56 -1.22
C GLY A 73 -18.22 -2.29 -1.01
N ARG A 74 -17.64 -2.13 0.19
CA ARG A 74 -16.77 -1.01 0.53
C ARG A 74 -15.32 -1.42 0.26
N ALA A 75 -14.60 -0.63 -0.53
CA ALA A 75 -13.18 -0.80 -0.74
C ALA A 75 -12.40 0.17 0.15
N ASP A 76 -11.27 -0.27 0.70
CA ASP A 76 -10.41 0.62 1.50
C ASP A 76 -9.79 1.71 0.65
N ILE A 77 -9.34 1.37 -0.55
CA ILE A 77 -8.77 2.31 -1.51
C ILE A 77 -9.23 1.95 -2.94
N ILE A 78 -9.52 2.98 -3.73
CA ILE A 78 -9.86 2.90 -5.15
C ILE A 78 -8.91 3.81 -5.92
N LEU A 79 -8.17 3.26 -6.87
CA LEU A 79 -7.32 4.02 -7.78
C LEU A 79 -8.02 4.23 -9.12
N ARG A 80 -8.00 5.44 -9.67
CA ARG A 80 -8.74 5.82 -10.88
C ARG A 80 -7.84 6.54 -11.88
N ASP A 81 -8.08 6.38 -13.18
CA ASP A 81 -7.38 7.18 -14.19
C ASP A 81 -8.08 8.55 -14.35
N PRO A 82 -7.48 9.67 -13.91
CA PRO A 82 -8.11 10.99 -14.02
C PRO A 82 -8.27 11.45 -15.48
N ARG A 83 -7.67 10.76 -16.46
CA ARG A 83 -7.87 11.06 -17.89
C ARG A 83 -9.13 10.42 -18.46
N LYS A 84 -9.77 9.50 -17.72
CA LYS A 84 -10.96 8.74 -18.15
C LYS A 84 -12.24 9.21 -17.46
N ILE A 85 -12.39 10.52 -17.26
CA ILE A 85 -13.53 11.16 -16.58
C ILE A 85 -14.86 11.09 -17.40
N SER A 86 -14.88 10.54 -18.62
CA SER A 86 -16.11 10.46 -19.42
C SER A 86 -17.07 9.38 -18.90
N GLY A 87 -17.96 9.74 -17.97
CA GLY A 87 -19.29 9.15 -17.76
C GLY A 87 -19.40 7.73 -17.17
N LYS A 88 -18.33 6.93 -17.18
CA LYS A 88 -18.25 5.66 -16.45
C LYS A 88 -16.98 5.69 -15.61
N SER A 89 -17.12 5.64 -14.29
CA SER A 89 -16.00 5.59 -13.36
C SER A 89 -15.16 4.34 -13.64
N HIS A 90 -13.98 4.49 -14.25
CA HIS A 90 -13.07 3.37 -14.53
C HIS A 90 -12.06 3.27 -13.39
N SER A 91 -12.51 2.76 -12.24
CA SER A 91 -11.60 2.25 -11.21
C SER A 91 -10.60 1.30 -11.87
N LEU A 92 -9.32 1.58 -11.73
CA LEU A 92 -8.24 0.76 -12.25
C LEU A 92 -7.94 -0.40 -11.30
N VAL A 93 -7.91 -0.10 -10.00
CA VAL A 93 -7.53 -1.05 -8.96
C VAL A 93 -8.38 -0.78 -7.71
N TYR A 94 -8.86 -1.86 -7.10
CA TYR A 94 -9.38 -1.85 -5.74
C TYR A 94 -8.31 -2.44 -4.83
N VAL A 95 -7.99 -1.74 -3.74
CA VAL A 95 -6.99 -2.18 -2.77
C VAL A 95 -7.70 -2.36 -1.44
N GLU A 96 -7.51 -3.55 -0.86
CA GLU A 96 -7.96 -3.92 0.47
C GLU A 96 -6.77 -3.85 1.42
N ALA A 97 -6.88 -3.04 2.46
CA ALA A 97 -5.90 -2.95 3.52
C ALA A 97 -6.11 -4.11 4.50
N LYS A 98 -5.02 -4.58 5.10
CA LYS A 98 -5.06 -5.62 6.14
C LYS A 98 -3.99 -5.34 7.18
N ARG A 99 -4.22 -5.81 8.41
CA ARG A 99 -3.24 -5.72 9.50
C ARG A 99 -1.98 -6.51 9.18
N PHE A 100 -0.83 -6.04 9.63
CA PHE A 100 0.40 -6.84 9.55
C PHE A 100 0.26 -8.16 10.31
N GLY A 101 0.80 -9.24 9.76
CA GLY A 101 0.77 -10.57 10.35
C GLY A 101 -0.59 -11.27 10.33
N ILE A 102 -1.65 -10.66 9.78
CA ILE A 102 -2.95 -11.34 9.70
C ILE A 102 -2.90 -12.52 8.74
N LEU A 103 -2.14 -12.40 7.64
CA LEU A 103 -2.05 -13.44 6.62
C LEU A 103 -1.25 -14.65 7.09
N SER A 104 -0.20 -14.47 7.89
CA SER A 104 0.59 -15.60 8.39
C SER A 104 -0.20 -16.51 9.33
N ARG A 105 -1.25 -15.99 9.98
CA ARG A 105 -2.20 -16.80 10.74
C ARG A 105 -3.03 -17.75 9.87
N PHE A 106 -3.28 -17.36 8.61
CA PHE A 106 -4.05 -18.15 7.65
C PHE A 106 -3.17 -18.94 6.67
N PHE A 107 -1.96 -18.45 6.44
CA PHE A 107 -0.97 -18.97 5.49
C PHE A 107 0.41 -18.97 6.13
N PRO A 108 0.68 -19.88 7.09
CA PRO A 108 1.94 -19.91 7.85
C PRO A 108 3.19 -20.12 6.96
N ILE A 109 3.00 -20.64 5.74
CA ILE A 109 4.07 -20.91 4.76
C ILE A 109 4.60 -19.62 4.11
N LEU A 110 3.89 -18.48 4.23
CA LEU A 110 4.33 -17.20 3.62
C LEU A 110 5.39 -16.45 4.43
N ASP A 111 5.66 -16.87 5.67
CA ASP A 111 6.65 -16.24 6.56
C ASP A 111 8.03 -16.90 6.50
N GLU A 112 8.17 -18.05 5.82
CA GLU A 112 9.47 -18.61 5.48
C GLU A 112 10.07 -17.79 4.33
N GLU A 113 11.36 -17.44 4.42
CA GLU A 113 12.06 -16.74 3.35
C GLU A 113 11.73 -17.39 2.00
N ILE A 114 11.23 -16.61 1.03
CA ILE A 114 11.05 -17.13 -0.34
C ILE A 114 12.40 -17.73 -0.74
N PRO A 115 12.48 -19.06 -0.94
CA PRO A 115 13.75 -19.69 -1.23
C PRO A 115 14.35 -19.01 -2.45
N GLN A 116 15.62 -18.61 -2.38
CA GLN A 116 16.28 -17.80 -3.42
C GLN A 116 16.10 -18.36 -4.85
N GLN A 117 15.88 -19.66 -4.97
CA GLN A 117 15.57 -20.36 -6.21
C GLN A 117 14.29 -19.90 -6.94
N TYR A 118 13.40 -19.15 -6.28
CA TYR A 118 12.15 -18.61 -6.88
C TYR A 118 12.23 -17.12 -7.26
N ILE A 119 13.36 -16.46 -6.99
CA ILE A 119 13.60 -15.10 -7.49
C ILE A 119 14.23 -15.23 -8.88
N LEU A 120 13.46 -14.93 -9.93
CA LEU A 120 13.92 -14.96 -11.32
C LEU A 120 15.16 -14.06 -11.50
N GLN A 121 16.22 -14.66 -12.06
CA GLN A 121 17.50 -14.01 -12.43
C GLN A 121 17.32 -13.07 -13.62
#